data_AF-A0A2Z3I087-F1
#
_entry.id   AF-A0A2Z3I087-F1
#
_cell.length_a   1.000
_cell.length_b   1.000
_cell.length_c   1.000
_cell.angle_alpha   90.00
_cell.angle_beta   90.00
_cell.angle_gamma   90.00
#
_symmetry.space_group_name_H-M   'P 1'
#
loop_
_entity.id
_entity.type
_entity.pdbx_description
1 polymer ?
#
loop_
_entity_poly.entity_id
_entity_poly.type
_entity_poly.pdbx_seq_one_letter_code
_entity_poly.pdbx_strand_id
1 'polypeptide(L)'
;MPEFYIPRILRTQDGVEINQAELLMSEASFIIILAEPGAGKTDLLSDLAHQLNTKRYRANIFKNKVVQSTEDVLIIDGFDEVSKLEGENAIDVVLTKISAANPKSVVLSSRASEWNDSRNRGLISEYLDIPENQIATLYLQPLTYQDQQVFFDHHKKIE
;
A
#
# COMPACT_ATOMS: atom_id res chain seq x y z
N MET A 1 -13.55 5.40 8.11
CA MET A 1 -12.50 4.81 8.98
C MET A 1 -13.18 3.99 10.05
N PRO A 2 -12.56 2.92 10.57
CA PRO A 2 -13.07 2.26 11.76
C PRO A 2 -13.10 3.26 12.92
N GLU A 3 -14.07 3.10 13.83
CA GLU A 3 -14.23 3.94 15.03
C GLU A 3 -13.02 3.84 15.98
N PHE A 4 -12.27 2.74 15.85
CA PHE A 4 -11.05 2.47 16.58
C PHE A 4 -9.96 1.90 15.66
N TYR A 5 -8.79 2.52 15.68
CA TYR A 5 -7.64 2.15 14.85
C TYR A 5 -6.36 2.17 15.69
N ILE A 6 -5.52 1.16 15.52
CA ILE A 6 -4.19 1.09 16.15
C ILE A 6 -3.14 1.37 15.05
N PRO A 7 -2.29 2.42 15.22
CA PRO A 7 -1.21 2.71 14.30
C PRO A 7 -0.31 1.49 14.07
N ARG A 8 0.15 1.31 12.83
CA ARG A 8 0.86 0.09 12.44
C ARG A 8 2.36 0.25 12.46
N ILE A 9 3.04 -0.87 12.70
CA ILE A 9 4.47 -1.04 12.50
C ILE A 9 4.67 -1.80 11.18
N LEU A 10 5.60 -1.30 10.37
CA LEU A 10 6.08 -1.94 9.17
C LEU A 10 7.55 -2.29 9.36
N ARG A 11 8.08 -3.15 8.49
CA ARG A 11 9.49 -3.54 8.52
C ARG A 11 10.07 -3.54 7.11
N THR A 12 11.28 -3.03 6.93
CA THR A 12 12.01 -3.17 5.66
C THR A 12 12.46 -4.62 5.46
N GLN A 13 12.93 -4.94 4.25
CA GLN A 13 13.55 -6.23 3.97
C GLN A 13 14.77 -6.51 4.86
N ASP A 14 15.54 -5.46 5.20
CA ASP A 14 16.73 -5.55 6.05
C ASP A 14 16.41 -5.61 7.56
N GLY A 15 15.12 -5.65 7.92
CA GLY A 15 14.69 -5.83 9.30
C GLY A 15 14.52 -4.55 10.11
N VAL A 16 14.65 -3.37 9.48
CA VAL A 16 14.44 -2.07 10.16
C VAL A 16 12.95 -1.84 10.35
N GLU A 17 12.53 -1.57 11.59
CA GLU A 17 11.14 -1.21 11.89
C GLU A 17 10.86 0.26 11.53
N ILE A 18 9.68 0.49 10.98
CA ILE A 18 9.16 1.79 10.58
C ILE A 18 7.77 1.93 11.17
N ASN A 19 7.56 2.95 11.99
CA ASN A 19 6.22 3.27 12.48
C ASN A 19 5.42 4.07 11.43
N GLN A 20 4.11 4.14 11.59
CA GLN A 20 3.26 4.79 10.61
C GLN A 20 3.54 6.30 10.43
N ALA A 21 4.00 7.01 11.46
CA ALA A 21 4.36 8.42 11.33
C ALA A 21 5.60 8.59 10.45
N GLU A 22 6.59 7.70 10.59
CA GLU A 22 7.76 7.64 9.70
C GLU A 22 7.37 7.30 8.26
N LEU A 23 6.39 6.41 8.07
CA LEU A 23 5.85 6.10 6.75
C LEU A 23 5.25 7.34 6.06
N LEU A 24 4.52 8.19 6.78
CA LEU A 24 3.95 9.44 6.24
C LEU A 24 5.03 10.46 5.84
N MET A 25 6.19 10.42 6.49
CA MET A 25 7.34 11.29 6.21
C MET A 25 8.31 10.68 5.19
N SER A 26 7.95 9.54 4.58
CA SER A 26 8.82 8.88 3.61
C SER A 26 8.97 9.71 2.34
N GLU A 27 10.22 9.92 1.92
CA GLU A 27 10.58 10.58 0.66
C GLU A 27 10.61 9.60 -0.53
N ALA A 28 10.19 8.34 -0.33
CA ALA A 28 10.13 7.35 -1.40
C ALA A 28 9.01 7.70 -2.39
N SER A 29 9.34 7.74 -3.68
CA SER A 29 8.36 7.98 -4.75
C SER A 29 7.39 6.81 -4.93
N PHE A 30 7.80 5.60 -4.53
CA PHE A 30 6.94 4.43 -4.62
C PHE A 30 7.10 3.53 -3.38
N ILE A 31 6.00 3.27 -2.67
CA ILE A 31 5.99 2.45 -1.47
C ILE A 31 5.10 1.24 -1.71
N ILE A 32 5.66 0.05 -1.51
CA ILE A 32 4.96 -1.23 -1.60
C ILE A 32 4.75 -1.77 -0.18
N ILE A 33 3.49 -1.99 0.20
CA ILE A 33 3.11 -2.56 1.49
C ILE A 33 2.67 -4.01 1.29
N LEU A 34 3.43 -4.94 1.85
CA LEU A 34 3.22 -6.38 1.75
C LEU A 34 2.73 -6.95 3.08
N ALA A 35 1.73 -7.81 3.00
CA ALA A 35 1.23 -8.56 4.14
C ALA A 35 0.32 -9.70 3.68
N GLU A 36 0.07 -10.67 4.53
CA GLU A 36 -0.93 -11.70 4.26
C GLU A 36 -2.38 -11.15 4.28
N PRO A 37 -3.36 -11.89 3.70
CA PRO A 37 -4.77 -11.54 3.81
C PRO A 37 -5.20 -11.39 5.27
N GLY A 38 -6.04 -10.39 5.55
CA GLY A 38 -6.51 -10.11 6.91
C GLY A 38 -5.52 -9.36 7.82
N ALA A 39 -4.29 -9.08 7.38
CA ALA A 39 -3.29 -8.40 8.22
C ALA A 39 -3.58 -6.90 8.50
N GLY A 40 -4.62 -6.32 7.88
CA GLY A 40 -5.03 -4.91 8.07
C GLY A 40 -4.48 -3.92 7.03
N LYS A 41 -4.01 -4.38 5.86
CA LYS A 41 -3.49 -3.50 4.79
C LYS A 41 -4.51 -2.44 4.35
N THR A 42 -5.76 -2.85 4.14
CA THR A 42 -6.83 -1.94 3.70
C THR A 42 -7.14 -0.87 4.74
N ASP A 43 -7.10 -1.21 6.03
CA ASP A 43 -7.30 -0.24 7.12
C ASP A 43 -6.14 0.75 7.19
N LEU A 44 -4.90 0.27 7.11
CA LEU A 44 -3.70 1.11 7.03
C LEU A 44 -3.78 2.08 5.84
N LEU A 45 -4.06 1.58 4.65
CA LEU A 45 -4.17 2.43 3.46
C LEU A 45 -5.33 3.42 3.54
N SER A 46 -6.43 3.04 4.19
CA SER A 46 -7.56 3.97 4.41
C SER A 46 -7.20 5.05 5.43
N ASP A 47 -6.36 4.72 6.42
CA ASP A 47 -5.84 5.67 7.39
C ASP A 47 -4.86 6.66 6.78
N LEU A 48 -3.91 6.18 5.98
CA LEU A 48 -3.00 7.03 5.21
C LEU A 48 -3.76 7.95 4.25
N ALA A 49 -4.77 7.44 3.55
CA ALA A 49 -5.58 8.25 2.64
C ALA A 49 -6.26 9.43 3.35
N HIS A 50 -6.80 9.19 4.54
CA HIS A 50 -7.42 10.23 5.36
C HIS A 50 -6.40 11.26 5.84
N GLN A 51 -5.25 10.81 6.37
CA GLN A 51 -4.20 11.69 6.89
C GLN A 51 -3.56 12.55 5.80
N LEU A 52 -3.41 12.02 4.59
CA LEU A 52 -2.86 12.71 3.42
C LEU A 52 -3.92 13.46 2.60
N ASN A 53 -5.19 13.44 3.03
CA ASN A 53 -6.33 14.03 2.31
C ASN A 53 -6.38 13.59 0.83
N THR A 54 -6.14 12.30 0.57
CA THR A 54 -6.17 11.69 -0.76
C THR A 54 -7.17 10.53 -0.83
N LYS A 55 -7.33 9.91 -1.99
CA LYS A 55 -8.21 8.76 -2.19
C LYS A 55 -7.43 7.46 -2.29
N ARG A 56 -8.01 6.42 -1.68
CA ARG A 56 -7.62 5.04 -1.88
C ARG A 56 -8.44 4.42 -3.02
N TYR A 57 -7.77 3.81 -3.97
CA TYR A 57 -8.38 3.07 -5.07
C TYR A 57 -8.12 1.58 -4.89
N ARG A 58 -9.12 0.73 -5.15
CA ARG A 58 -8.84 -0.71 -5.36
C ARG A 58 -8.18 -0.88 -6.73
N ALA A 59 -7.13 -1.67 -6.82
CA ALA A 59 -6.35 -1.85 -8.05
C ALA A 59 -7.22 -2.32 -9.24
N ASN A 60 -8.13 -3.26 -8.98
CA ASN A 60 -9.10 -3.75 -9.97
C ASN A 60 -10.11 -2.70 -10.48
N ILE A 61 -10.36 -1.64 -9.70
CA ILE A 61 -11.20 -0.52 -10.13
C ILE A 61 -10.34 0.53 -10.85
N PHE A 62 -9.15 0.82 -10.31
CA PHE A 62 -8.20 1.78 -10.87
C PHE A 62 -7.86 1.48 -12.33
N LYS A 63 -7.61 0.21 -12.67
CA LYS A 63 -7.33 -0.23 -14.06
C LYS A 63 -8.43 0.13 -15.07
N ASN A 64 -9.67 0.34 -14.62
CA ASN A 64 -10.82 0.68 -15.47
C ASN A 64 -11.29 2.14 -15.32
N LYS A 65 -10.78 2.87 -14.32
CA LYS A 65 -11.20 4.24 -14.02
C LYS A 65 -10.30 5.28 -14.70
N VAL A 66 -10.87 6.39 -15.15
CA VAL A 66 -10.09 7.57 -15.52
C VAL A 66 -9.72 8.30 -14.22
N VAL A 67 -8.43 8.44 -13.96
CA VAL A 67 -7.91 9.17 -12.80
C VAL A 67 -7.33 10.49 -13.29
N GLN A 68 -7.71 11.58 -12.64
CA GLN A 68 -7.20 12.92 -12.97
C GLN A 68 -5.84 13.12 -12.28
N SER A 69 -4.91 13.81 -12.93
CA SER A 69 -3.52 14.00 -12.48
C SER A 69 -3.35 14.94 -11.28
N THR A 70 -4.41 15.18 -10.50
CA THR A 70 -4.43 16.20 -9.44
C THR A 70 -4.07 15.65 -8.07
N GLU A 71 -3.90 14.35 -7.92
CA GLU A 71 -3.57 13.74 -6.63
C GLU A 71 -2.05 13.65 -6.47
N ASP A 72 -1.51 14.39 -5.50
CA ASP A 72 -0.08 14.38 -5.14
C ASP A 72 0.37 12.99 -4.67
N VAL A 73 -0.50 12.26 -3.95
CA VAL A 73 -0.25 10.90 -3.48
C VAL A 73 -1.34 9.97 -3.99
N LEU A 74 -0.95 8.91 -4.67
CA LEU A 74 -1.87 7.90 -5.20
C LEU A 74 -1.80 6.62 -4.36
N ILE A 75 -2.93 6.21 -3.78
CA ILE A 75 -3.00 5.01 -2.94
C ILE A 75 -3.79 3.90 -3.64
N ILE A 76 -3.15 2.75 -3.87
CA ILE A 76 -3.70 1.60 -4.60
C ILE A 76 -3.71 0.36 -3.69
N ASP A 77 -4.87 -0.25 -3.53
CA ASP A 77 -5.09 -1.39 -2.63
C ASP A 77 -5.39 -2.68 -3.41
N GLY A 78 -4.79 -3.80 -2.99
CA GLY A 78 -5.09 -5.13 -3.52
C GLY A 78 -4.49 -5.41 -4.90
N PHE A 79 -3.23 -5.07 -5.11
CA PHE A 79 -2.57 -5.26 -6.40
C PHE A 79 -2.45 -6.74 -6.81
N ASP A 80 -2.31 -7.67 -5.86
CA ASP A 80 -2.31 -9.12 -6.10
C ASP A 80 -3.61 -9.62 -6.74
N GLU A 81 -4.72 -8.91 -6.57
CA GLU A 81 -6.00 -9.28 -7.18
C GLU A 81 -6.04 -8.98 -8.69
N VAL A 82 -5.14 -8.11 -9.19
CA VAL A 82 -5.11 -7.71 -10.61
C VAL A 82 -4.49 -8.82 -11.46
N SER A 83 -3.33 -9.33 -11.05
CA SER A 83 -2.62 -10.40 -11.77
C SER A 83 -3.39 -11.73 -11.76
N LYS A 84 -4.06 -12.06 -10.65
CA LYS A 84 -4.84 -13.30 -10.51
C LYS A 84 -6.06 -13.36 -11.40
N LEU A 85 -6.71 -12.23 -11.68
CA LEU A 85 -7.96 -12.20 -12.43
C LEU A 85 -7.74 -12.09 -13.95
N GLU A 86 -6.69 -11.41 -14.39
CA GLU A 86 -6.54 -11.00 -15.79
C GLU A 86 -5.13 -11.19 -16.39
N GLY A 87 -4.20 -11.81 -15.65
CA GLY A 87 -2.85 -12.14 -16.15
C GLY A 87 -1.83 -11.00 -16.06
N GLU A 88 -0.62 -11.21 -16.59
CA GLU A 88 0.51 -10.25 -16.47
C GLU A 88 0.22 -8.89 -17.12
N ASN A 89 -0.52 -8.85 -18.23
CA ASN A 89 -0.88 -7.61 -18.93
C ASN A 89 -1.68 -6.62 -18.05
N ALA A 90 -2.35 -7.11 -17.00
CA ALA A 90 -3.13 -6.27 -16.11
C ALA A 90 -2.24 -5.42 -15.16
N ILE A 91 -1.02 -5.87 -14.88
CA ILE A 91 -0.01 -5.08 -14.13
C ILE A 91 0.44 -3.88 -14.97
N ASP A 92 0.78 -4.11 -16.23
CA ASP A 92 1.22 -3.07 -17.18
C ASP A 92 0.18 -1.96 -17.31
N VAL A 93 -1.11 -2.31 -17.35
CA VAL A 93 -2.22 -1.34 -17.39
C VAL A 93 -2.24 -0.45 -16.15
N VAL A 94 -2.01 -1.01 -14.95
CA VAL A 94 -1.98 -0.23 -13.71
C VAL A 94 -0.76 0.69 -13.70
N LEU A 95 0.43 0.19 -14.04
CA LEU A 95 1.66 0.99 -14.08
C LEU A 95 1.60 2.11 -15.13
N THR A 96 1.07 1.82 -16.33
CA THR A 96 0.83 2.82 -17.38
C THR A 96 -0.07 3.95 -16.88
N LYS A 97 -1.12 3.60 -16.12
CA LYS A 97 -2.03 4.61 -15.56
C LYS A 97 -1.41 5.44 -14.45
N ILE A 98 -0.57 4.83 -13.61
CA ILE A 98 0.20 5.56 -12.60
C ILE A 98 1.12 6.56 -13.31
N SER A 99 1.85 6.10 -14.33
CA SER A 99 2.73 6.94 -15.16
C SER A 99 1.97 8.13 -15.77
N ALA A 100 0.81 7.87 -16.39
CA ALA A 100 -0.02 8.91 -16.98
C ALA A 100 -0.62 9.90 -15.96
N ALA A 101 -0.89 9.44 -14.73
CA ALA A 101 -1.37 10.29 -13.65
C ALA A 101 -0.25 11.14 -13.03
N ASN A 102 1.02 10.72 -13.18
CA ASN A 102 2.23 11.38 -12.71
C ASN A 102 2.14 11.92 -11.25
N PRO A 103 1.79 11.07 -10.26
CA PRO A 103 1.73 11.49 -8.86
C PRO A 103 3.13 11.76 -8.30
N LYS A 104 3.25 12.54 -7.21
CA LYS A 104 4.53 12.76 -6.52
C LYS A 104 4.97 11.50 -5.77
N SER A 105 4.03 10.76 -5.20
CA SER A 105 4.29 9.46 -4.59
C SER A 105 3.13 8.48 -4.75
N VAL A 106 3.46 7.19 -4.68
CA VAL A 106 2.50 6.08 -4.80
C VAL A 106 2.64 5.17 -3.59
N VAL A 107 1.52 4.75 -3.02
CA VAL A 107 1.46 3.69 -2.02
C VAL A 107 0.61 2.54 -2.56
N LEU A 108 1.20 1.36 -2.69
CA LEU A 108 0.57 0.17 -3.26
C LEU A 108 0.56 -0.96 -2.24
N SER A 109 -0.56 -1.66 -2.07
CA SER A 109 -0.60 -2.88 -1.25
C SER A 109 -0.71 -4.16 -2.07
N SER A 110 -0.11 -5.24 -1.56
CA SER A 110 -0.21 -6.57 -2.15
C SER A 110 -0.06 -7.67 -1.10
N ARG A 111 -0.30 -8.93 -1.49
CA ARG A 111 0.10 -10.11 -0.70
C ARG A 111 1.60 -10.32 -0.77
N ALA A 112 2.22 -10.63 0.37
CA ALA A 112 3.65 -10.94 0.41
C ALA A 112 3.96 -12.22 -0.37
N SER A 113 3.13 -13.26 -0.24
CA SER A 113 3.29 -14.54 -0.94
C SER A 113 3.22 -14.45 -2.47
N GLU A 114 2.58 -13.41 -3.01
CA GLU A 114 2.37 -13.21 -4.45
C GLU A 114 3.32 -12.15 -5.03
N TRP A 115 4.15 -11.53 -4.18
CA TRP A 115 5.03 -10.44 -4.59
C TRP A 115 6.41 -10.95 -4.97
N ASN A 116 6.82 -10.69 -6.21
CA ASN A 116 8.19 -10.87 -6.65
C ASN A 116 8.89 -9.51 -6.69
N ASP A 117 9.66 -9.22 -5.64
CA ASP A 117 10.23 -7.89 -5.42
C ASP A 117 11.21 -7.47 -6.51
N SER A 118 12.15 -8.35 -6.89
CA SER A 118 13.15 -8.04 -7.91
C SER A 118 12.51 -7.77 -9.28
N ARG A 119 11.54 -8.59 -9.69
CA ARG A 119 10.81 -8.38 -10.96
C ARG A 119 10.01 -7.07 -10.92
N ASN A 120 9.23 -6.87 -9.86
CA ASN A 120 8.26 -5.78 -9.83
C ASN A 120 8.93 -4.41 -9.64
N ARG A 121 10.04 -4.33 -8.90
CA ARG A 121 10.80 -3.08 -8.77
C ARG A 121 11.43 -2.64 -10.09
N GLY A 122 11.98 -3.57 -10.87
CA GLY A 122 12.47 -3.27 -12.22
C GLY A 122 11.35 -2.74 -13.13
N LEU A 123 10.20 -3.40 -13.16
CA LEU A 123 9.04 -2.93 -13.94
C LEU A 123 8.56 -1.54 -13.49
N ILE A 124 8.45 -1.30 -12.18
CA ILE A 124 8.06 0.02 -11.66
C ILE A 124 9.08 1.08 -12.08
N SER A 125 10.37 0.79 -11.98
CA SER A 125 11.45 1.70 -12.41
C SER A 125 11.32 2.05 -13.88
N GLU A 126 11.09 1.06 -14.75
CA GLU A 126 10.96 1.25 -16.20
C GLU A 126 9.71 2.05 -16.59
N TYR A 127 8.54 1.73 -16.02
CA TYR A 127 7.28 2.39 -16.38
C TYR A 127 7.16 3.82 -15.86
N LEU A 128 7.79 4.13 -14.72
CA LEU A 128 7.65 5.41 -14.04
C LEU A 128 8.88 6.30 -14.16
N ASP A 129 9.96 5.81 -14.78
CA ASP A 129 11.26 6.51 -14.89
C ASP A 129 11.78 6.98 -13.52
N ILE A 130 11.60 6.15 -12.49
CA ILE A 130 12.11 6.40 -11.13
C ILE A 130 13.23 5.41 -10.80
N PRO A 131 14.27 5.83 -10.08
CA PRO A 131 15.35 4.92 -9.71
C PRO A 131 14.89 3.91 -8.64
N GLU A 132 15.39 2.68 -8.70
CA GLU A 132 14.96 1.61 -7.77
C GLU A 132 15.17 1.96 -6.29
N ASN A 133 16.14 2.82 -5.96
CA ASN A 133 16.37 3.27 -4.58
C ASN A 133 15.30 4.22 -4.03
N GLN A 134 14.40 4.73 -4.88
CA GLN A 134 13.18 5.45 -4.48
C GLN A 134 11.95 4.54 -4.38
N ILE A 135 12.13 3.23 -4.58
CA ILE A 135 11.10 2.21 -4.40
C ILE A 135 11.35 1.48 -3.07
N ALA A 136 10.44 1.66 -2.12
CA ALA A 136 10.53 1.05 -0.80
C ALA A 136 9.54 -0.12 -0.66
N THR A 137 10.04 -1.30 -0.31
CA THR A 137 9.21 -2.47 0.02
C THR A 137 9.15 -2.68 1.53
N LEU A 138 7.94 -2.62 2.09
CA LEU A 138 7.66 -2.65 3.52
C LEU A 138 6.70 -3.79 3.86
N TYR A 139 7.00 -4.52 4.92
CA TYR A 139 6.19 -5.63 5.42
C TYR A 139 5.39 -5.20 6.63
N LEU A 140 4.07 -5.21 6.53
CA LEU A 140 3.17 -4.89 7.63
C LEU A 140 3.32 -5.94 8.74
N GLN A 141 3.70 -5.50 9.93
CA GLN A 141 3.84 -6.39 11.07
C GLN A 141 2.46 -6.71 11.68
N PRO A 142 2.28 -7.92 12.23
CA PRO A 142 1.11 -8.25 13.03
C PRO A 142 0.98 -7.30 14.23
N LEU A 143 -0.26 -7.14 14.72
CA LEU A 143 -0.48 -6.48 16.00
C LEU A 143 0.25 -7.23 17.12
N THR A 144 0.87 -6.50 18.04
CA THR A 144 1.45 -7.11 19.23
C THR A 144 0.35 -7.72 20.09
N TYR A 145 0.72 -8.59 21.03
CA TYR A 145 -0.26 -9.14 21.98
C TYR A 145 -0.97 -8.03 22.77
N GLN A 146 -0.24 -6.98 23.15
CA GLN A 146 -0.81 -5.82 23.83
C GLN A 146 -1.82 -5.10 22.94
N ASP A 147 -1.50 -4.86 21.67
CA ASP A 147 -2.44 -4.24 20.73
C ASP A 147 -3.70 -5.07 20.53
N GLN A 148 -3.55 -6.40 20.44
CA GLN A 148 -4.68 -7.32 20.33
C GLN A 148 -5.58 -7.26 21.56
N GLN A 149 -5.01 -7.15 22.77
CA GLN A 149 -5.77 -6.95 24.00
C GLN A 149 -6.54 -5.64 23.98
N VAL A 150 -5.89 -4.53 23.61
CA VAL A 150 -6.56 -3.22 23.51
C VAL A 150 -7.70 -3.28 22.49
N PHE A 151 -7.45 -3.90 21.33
CA PHE A 151 -8.46 -4.06 20.29
C PHE A 151 -9.65 -4.90 20.76
N PHE A 152 -9.38 -6.01 21.46
CA PHE A 152 -10.42 -6.86 22.04
C PHE A 152 -11.24 -6.15 23.11
N ASP A 153 -10.58 -5.47 24.05
CA ASP A 153 -11.24 -4.75 25.15
C ASP A 153 -12.10 -3.58 24.65
N HIS A 154 -11.69 -2.94 23.54
CA HIS A 154 -12.49 -1.91 22.89
C HIS A 154 -13.81 -2.49 22.36
N HIS A 155 -13.75 -3.62 21.63
CA HIS A 155 -14.94 -4.22 21.02
C HIS A 155 -15.85 -4.93 22.04
N LYS A 156 -15.30 -5.41 23.15
CA LYS A 156 -16.08 -6.03 24.24
C LYS A 156 -17.01 -5.05 24.96
N LYS A 157 -16.70 -3.75 24.95
CA LYS A 157 -17.51 -2.72 25.63
C LYS A 157 -18.71 -2.24 24.80
N ILE A 158 -18.87 -2.73 23.57
CA ILE A 158 -19.91 -2.32 22.63
C ILE A 158 -21.13 -3.28 22.67
N GLU A 159 -21.10 -4.34 23.49
CA GLU A 159 -22.26 -5.17 23.86
C GLU A 159 -22.91 -4.72 25.17
#